data_AF-A0A061HHV3-F1
#
_entry.id   AF-A0A061HHV3-F1
#
_cell.length_a   1.000
_cell.length_b   1.000
_cell.length_c   1.000
_cell.angle_alpha   90.00
_cell.angle_beta   90.00
_cell.angle_gamma   90.00
#
_symmetry.space_group_name_H-M   'P 1'
#
loop_
_entity.id
_entity.type
_entity.pdbx_description
1 polymer ?
#
loop_
_entity_poly.entity_id
_entity_poly.type
_entity_poly.pdbx_seq_one_letter_code
_entity_poly.pdbx_strand_id
1 'polypeptide(L)'
;MIDEEMFVTGSDNGSLSLWATHKKKPLFTLQTCHGVEPLLAPEDVSAEKTPTPNTIPEPQPRWITALTAIPYSDVVLSGSWDGSLRVWRVSDDKKKLEPMGTVYGQPPDDSSTLPGLLEDKAHTKKNENSVNEVRGIINDISVFERGERGKDGVCIIAAVGKQNRLGRWQKIRGKNGAIVFEVPRLQKDEKPGADED
;
A
#
# COMPACT_ATOMS: atom_id res chain seq x y z
N MET A 1 -7.39 -15.50 1.92
CA MET A 1 -8.21 -15.93 0.76
C MET A 1 -9.31 -14.91 0.59
N ILE A 2 -9.75 -14.67 -0.64
CA ILE A 2 -10.87 -13.73 -0.90
C ILE A 2 -12.18 -14.49 -0.74
N ASP A 3 -12.32 -15.58 -1.49
CA ASP A 3 -13.39 -16.54 -1.40
C ASP A 3 -12.79 -17.97 -1.47
N GLU A 4 -13.62 -18.99 -1.65
CA GLU A 4 -13.19 -20.39 -1.72
C GLU A 4 -12.46 -20.73 -3.02
N GLU A 5 -12.68 -19.95 -4.08
CA GLU A 5 -12.14 -20.21 -5.42
C GLU A 5 -10.95 -19.31 -5.76
N MET A 6 -10.77 -18.18 -5.08
CA MET A 6 -9.80 -17.16 -5.40
C MET A 6 -9.01 -16.69 -4.17
N PHE A 7 -7.75 -16.44 -4.42
CA PHE A 7 -6.83 -15.93 -3.41
C PHE A 7 -5.80 -15.00 -4.04
N VAL A 8 -5.16 -14.20 -3.19
CA VAL A 8 -4.14 -13.26 -3.61
C VAL A 8 -2.84 -13.59 -2.92
N THR A 9 -1.74 -13.41 -3.62
CA THR A 9 -0.39 -13.58 -3.11
C THR A 9 0.40 -12.31 -3.33
N GLY A 10 1.18 -11.90 -2.34
CA GLY A 10 2.18 -10.83 -2.47
C GLY A 10 3.57 -11.44 -2.52
N SER A 11 4.41 -10.97 -3.44
CA SER A 11 5.80 -11.38 -3.55
C SER A 11 6.75 -10.32 -3.00
N ASP A 12 7.98 -10.73 -2.76
CA ASP A 12 9.12 -9.86 -2.46
C ASP A 12 9.46 -8.91 -3.62
N ASN A 13 9.34 -9.31 -4.88
CA ASN A 13 9.57 -8.38 -6.01
C ASN A 13 8.48 -7.28 -6.18
N GLY A 14 7.59 -7.10 -5.21
CA GLY A 14 6.52 -6.10 -5.24
C GLY A 14 5.33 -6.47 -6.13
N SER A 15 5.25 -7.73 -6.58
CA SER A 15 4.12 -8.22 -7.38
C SER A 15 2.96 -8.72 -6.54
N LEU A 16 1.75 -8.29 -6.90
CA LEU A 16 0.49 -8.75 -6.32
C LEU A 16 -0.25 -9.58 -7.36
N SER A 17 -0.45 -10.87 -7.08
CA SER A 17 -1.06 -11.80 -8.04
C SER A 17 -2.39 -12.35 -7.53
N LEU A 18 -3.42 -12.25 -8.36
CA LEU A 18 -4.73 -12.88 -8.17
C LEU A 18 -4.72 -14.27 -8.80
N TRP A 19 -5.14 -15.26 -8.02
CA TRP A 19 -5.16 -16.66 -8.41
C TRP A 19 -6.58 -17.21 -8.31
N ALA A 20 -6.87 -18.16 -9.18
CA ALA A 20 -8.02 -19.05 -9.04
C ALA A 20 -7.53 -20.47 -8.76
N THR A 21 -8.18 -21.20 -7.87
CA THR A 21 -7.85 -22.58 -7.46
C THR A 21 -7.85 -23.55 -8.64
N HIS A 22 -8.71 -23.30 -9.63
CA HIS A 22 -8.84 -24.14 -10.83
C HIS A 22 -7.83 -23.82 -11.94
N LYS A 23 -6.95 -22.80 -11.77
CA LYS A 23 -5.93 -22.44 -12.76
C LYS A 23 -4.52 -22.53 -12.20
N LYS A 24 -3.61 -23.07 -13.01
CA LYS A 24 -2.17 -23.14 -12.68
C LYS A 24 -1.42 -21.82 -12.88
N LYS A 25 -1.99 -20.88 -13.63
CA LYS A 25 -1.42 -19.55 -13.88
C LYS A 25 -2.25 -18.51 -13.14
N PRO A 26 -1.63 -17.41 -12.67
CA PRO A 26 -2.39 -16.34 -12.05
C PRO A 26 -3.37 -15.77 -13.07
N LEU A 27 -4.54 -15.36 -12.60
CA LEU A 27 -5.53 -14.64 -13.41
C LEU A 27 -4.99 -13.26 -13.80
N PHE A 28 -4.33 -12.60 -12.86
CA PHE A 28 -3.79 -11.27 -13.03
C PHE A 28 -2.59 -11.07 -12.10
N THR A 29 -1.59 -10.35 -12.57
CA THR A 29 -0.43 -9.96 -11.78
C THR A 29 -0.17 -8.49 -11.98
N LEU A 30 -0.22 -7.72 -10.90
CA LEU A 30 0.21 -6.34 -10.85
C LEU A 30 1.66 -6.29 -10.38
N GLN A 31 2.51 -5.60 -11.12
CA GLN A 31 3.92 -5.38 -10.75
C GLN A 31 4.06 -4.09 -9.94
N THR A 32 5.14 -3.99 -9.15
CA THR A 32 5.55 -2.76 -8.44
C THR A 32 4.43 -2.07 -7.64
N CYS A 33 3.63 -2.84 -6.91
CA CYS A 33 2.42 -2.35 -6.22
C CYS A 33 2.68 -1.24 -5.20
N HIS A 34 3.87 -1.25 -4.58
CA HIS A 34 4.35 -0.23 -3.62
C HIS A 34 5.51 0.63 -4.18
N GLY A 35 5.68 0.61 -5.51
CA GLY A 35 6.76 1.28 -6.21
C GLY A 35 8.12 0.65 -5.98
N VAL A 36 9.16 1.43 -6.27
CA VAL A 36 10.57 1.05 -6.09
C VAL A 36 11.21 1.83 -4.94
N GLU A 37 12.29 1.29 -4.41
CA GLU A 37 13.10 1.98 -3.42
C GLU A 37 13.73 3.26 -4.02
N PRO A 38 13.85 4.36 -3.25
CA PRO A 38 14.54 5.54 -3.74
C PRO A 38 15.98 5.21 -4.13
N LEU A 39 16.46 5.88 -5.17
CA LEU A 39 17.85 5.80 -5.58
C LEU A 39 18.75 6.20 -4.40
N LEU A 40 19.78 5.39 -4.14
CA LEU A 40 20.78 5.73 -3.14
C LEU A 40 21.58 6.96 -3.61
N ALA A 41 21.98 7.80 -2.66
CA ALA A 41 22.83 8.93 -2.97
C ALA A 41 24.19 8.41 -3.49
N PRO A 42 24.80 9.06 -4.50
CA PRO A 42 26.06 8.60 -5.08
C PRO A 42 27.19 8.46 -4.02
N GLU A 43 27.12 9.27 -2.97
CA GLU A 43 28.01 9.26 -1.81
C GLU A 43 27.86 8.02 -0.90
N ASP A 44 26.66 7.43 -0.84
CA ASP A 44 26.41 6.20 -0.07
C ASP A 44 26.85 4.95 -0.84
N VAL A 45 26.86 5.02 -2.17
CA VAL A 45 27.19 3.88 -3.05
C VAL A 45 28.70 3.79 -3.31
N SER A 46 29.37 4.93 -3.47
CA SER A 46 30.79 4.99 -3.83
C SER A 46 31.57 5.85 -2.85
N ALA A 47 32.69 5.32 -2.37
CA ALA A 47 33.64 6.05 -1.51
C ALA A 47 34.60 6.96 -2.30
N GLU A 48 34.41 7.09 -3.61
CA GLU A 48 35.23 7.95 -4.47
C GLU A 48 34.97 9.44 -4.21
N LYS A 49 36.01 10.27 -4.41
CA LYS A 49 35.90 11.73 -4.22
C LYS A 49 34.95 12.40 -5.21
N THR A 50 34.81 11.83 -6.40
CA THR A 50 33.90 12.31 -7.45
C THR A 50 33.11 11.11 -7.97
N PRO A 51 31.99 10.77 -7.33
CA PRO A 51 31.18 9.62 -7.74
C PRO A 51 30.56 9.88 -9.11
N THR A 52 30.70 8.93 -10.03
CA THR A 52 30.08 9.04 -11.36
C THR A 52 28.67 8.44 -11.34
N PRO A 53 27.69 9.01 -12.07
CA PRO A 53 26.30 8.50 -12.08
C PRO A 53 26.18 7.04 -12.54
N ASN A 54 27.14 6.56 -13.34
CA ASN A 54 27.18 5.19 -13.83
C ASN A 54 27.49 4.14 -12.75
N THR A 55 27.85 4.59 -11.54
CA THR A 55 28.12 3.71 -10.38
C THR A 55 26.86 3.38 -9.59
N ILE A 56 25.74 4.07 -9.84
CA ILE A 56 24.50 3.92 -9.06
C ILE A 56 23.72 2.70 -9.57
N PRO A 57 23.38 1.72 -8.71
CA PRO A 57 22.60 0.55 -9.12
C PRO A 57 21.14 0.92 -9.39
N GLU A 58 20.46 0.10 -10.18
CA GLU A 58 19.03 0.24 -10.43
C GLU A 58 18.20 0.02 -9.15
N PRO A 59 17.13 0.81 -8.96
CA PRO A 59 16.31 0.74 -7.76
C PRO A 59 15.50 -0.57 -7.74
N GLN A 60 15.48 -1.23 -6.58
CA GLN A 60 14.75 -2.48 -6.42
C GLN A 60 13.28 -2.24 -6.04
N PRO A 61 12.36 -3.10 -6.46
CA PRO A 61 10.96 -3.00 -6.05
C PRO A 61 10.80 -3.27 -4.55
N ARG A 62 9.86 -2.57 -3.92
CA ARG A 62 9.56 -2.81 -2.50
C ARG A 62 8.70 -4.05 -2.33
N TRP A 63 8.99 -4.82 -1.27
CA TRP A 63 8.32 -6.09 -1.04
C TRP A 63 6.93 -5.86 -0.46
N ILE A 64 6.02 -6.79 -0.73
CA ILE A 64 4.76 -6.86 -0.01
C ILE A 64 5.03 -7.63 1.29
N THR A 65 5.06 -6.92 2.42
CA THR A 65 5.40 -7.48 3.73
C THR A 65 4.18 -7.95 4.50
N ALA A 66 3.03 -7.35 4.24
CA ALA A 66 1.75 -7.75 4.79
C ALA A 66 0.68 -7.71 3.71
N LEU A 67 -0.23 -8.69 3.74
CA LEU A 67 -1.34 -8.80 2.81
C LEU A 67 -2.53 -9.36 3.57
N THR A 68 -3.69 -8.74 3.41
CA THR A 68 -4.94 -9.26 3.95
C THR A 68 -6.08 -9.00 2.97
N ALA A 69 -7.10 -9.85 3.01
CA ALA A 69 -8.31 -9.69 2.22
C ALA A 69 -9.50 -9.82 3.15
N ILE A 70 -10.53 -9.00 2.92
CA ILE A 70 -11.78 -9.14 3.67
C ILE A 70 -12.53 -10.35 3.10
N PRO A 71 -12.87 -11.37 3.91
CA PRO A 71 -13.51 -12.58 3.42
C PRO A 71 -14.83 -12.30 2.68
N TYR A 72 -15.06 -12.99 1.57
CA TYR A 72 -16.24 -12.87 0.71
C TYR A 72 -16.53 -11.44 0.22
N SER A 73 -15.52 -10.58 0.17
CA SER A 73 -15.60 -9.24 -0.42
C SER A 73 -14.70 -9.13 -1.65
N ASP A 74 -14.75 -7.98 -2.33
CA ASP A 74 -13.83 -7.62 -3.41
C ASP A 74 -12.63 -6.79 -2.92
N VAL A 75 -12.42 -6.62 -1.60
CA VAL A 75 -11.41 -5.71 -1.04
C VAL A 75 -10.17 -6.45 -0.53
N VAL A 76 -9.01 -5.98 -0.97
CA VAL A 76 -7.68 -6.49 -0.59
C VAL A 76 -6.81 -5.33 -0.11
N LEU A 77 -6.06 -5.55 0.97
CA LEU A 77 -5.15 -4.57 1.55
C LEU A 77 -3.72 -5.10 1.48
N SER A 78 -2.80 -4.26 1.00
CA SER A 78 -1.37 -4.57 0.97
C SER A 78 -0.56 -3.53 1.74
N GLY A 79 0.45 -4.01 2.45
CA GLY A 79 1.40 -3.21 3.21
C GLY A 79 2.83 -3.52 2.80
N SER A 80 3.63 -2.47 2.76
CA SER A 80 5.07 -2.51 2.54
C SER A 80 5.77 -1.60 3.56
N TRP A 81 6.92 -1.06 3.20
CA TRP A 81 7.65 -0.05 3.95
C TRP A 81 7.75 1.30 3.22
N ASP A 82 6.94 1.50 2.17
CA ASP A 82 6.73 2.82 1.54
C ASP A 82 6.06 3.82 2.49
N GLY A 83 5.56 3.35 3.64
CA GLY A 83 4.80 4.16 4.58
C GLY A 83 3.32 4.20 4.24
N SER A 84 2.87 3.43 3.25
CA SER A 84 1.49 3.49 2.75
C SER A 84 0.79 2.15 2.81
N LEU A 85 -0.45 2.16 3.31
CA LEU A 85 -1.35 1.01 3.28
C LEU A 85 -2.28 1.18 2.08
N ARG A 86 -2.13 0.29 1.09
CA ARG A 86 -2.86 0.38 -0.18
C ARG A 86 -4.07 -0.54 -0.18
N VAL A 87 -5.14 -0.07 -0.79
CA VAL A 87 -6.37 -0.82 -1.01
C VAL A 87 -6.53 -1.14 -2.48
N TRP A 88 -6.84 -2.39 -2.75
CA TRP A 88 -7.13 -2.92 -4.07
C TRP A 88 -8.53 -3.50 -4.07
N ARG A 89 -9.21 -3.35 -5.19
CA ARG A 89 -10.51 -3.93 -5.46
C ARG A 89 -10.37 -5.01 -6.53
N VAL A 90 -11.00 -6.15 -6.33
CA VAL A 90 -11.19 -7.14 -7.40
C VAL A 90 -12.27 -6.61 -8.33
N SER A 91 -11.97 -6.54 -9.63
CA SER A 91 -12.94 -6.14 -10.67
C SER A 91 -14.24 -6.96 -10.54
N ASP A 92 -15.38 -6.39 -10.95
CA ASP A 92 -16.66 -7.11 -10.97
C ASP A 92 -16.59 -8.42 -11.78
N ASP A 93 -15.75 -8.44 -12.83
CA ASP A 93 -15.46 -9.61 -13.66
C ASP A 93 -14.63 -10.71 -12.95
N LYS A 94 -14.18 -10.45 -11.72
CA LYS A 94 -13.30 -11.30 -10.90
C LYS A 94 -11.98 -11.72 -11.58
N LYS A 95 -11.50 -10.91 -12.52
CA LYS A 95 -10.33 -11.22 -13.35
C LYS A 95 -9.17 -10.25 -13.19
N LYS A 96 -9.39 -9.07 -12.61
CA LYS A 96 -8.36 -8.02 -12.46
C LYS A 96 -8.36 -7.47 -11.03
N LEU A 97 -7.23 -6.91 -10.63
CA LEU A 97 -7.10 -6.11 -9.42
C LEU A 97 -6.93 -4.65 -9.83
N GLU A 98 -7.74 -3.78 -9.24
CA GLU A 98 -7.79 -2.34 -9.51
C GLU A 98 -7.38 -1.56 -8.25
N PRO A 99 -6.56 -0.51 -8.37
CA PRO A 99 -6.23 0.35 -7.25
C PRO A 99 -7.47 1.14 -6.81
N MET A 100 -7.81 1.08 -5.52
CA MET A 100 -8.91 1.86 -4.95
C MET A 100 -8.41 3.12 -4.22
N GLY A 101 -7.20 3.07 -3.65
CA GLY A 101 -6.56 4.20 -2.99
C GLY A 101 -5.62 3.80 -1.85
N THR A 102 -5.18 4.77 -1.06
CA THR A 102 -4.42 4.55 0.18
C THR A 102 -5.30 4.84 1.39
N VAL A 103 -5.34 3.91 2.36
CA VAL A 103 -5.99 4.15 3.68
C VAL A 103 -5.10 5.01 4.56
N TYR A 104 -3.79 4.86 4.40
CA TYR A 104 -2.77 5.51 5.19
C TYR A 104 -1.51 5.72 4.35
N GLY A 105 -0.77 6.78 4.64
CA GLY A 105 0.41 7.20 3.88
C GLY A 105 0.04 8.02 2.65
N GLN A 106 0.92 8.93 2.26
CA GLN A 106 0.77 9.65 0.99
C GLN A 106 0.99 8.67 -0.17
N PRO A 107 0.27 8.83 -1.31
CA PRO A 107 0.72 8.21 -2.55
C PRO A 107 2.18 8.64 -2.81
N PRO A 108 3.01 7.82 -3.46
CA PRO A 108 4.35 8.25 -3.82
C PRO A 108 4.24 9.57 -4.57
N ASP A 109 4.88 10.62 -4.08
CA ASP A 109 5.07 11.83 -4.86
C ASP A 109 5.86 11.41 -6.10
N ASP A 110 5.17 11.26 -7.23
CA ASP A 110 5.75 11.01 -8.57
C ASP A 110 6.73 12.12 -8.99
N SER A 111 6.92 13.16 -8.16
CA SER A 111 7.96 14.18 -8.30
C SER A 111 9.33 13.76 -7.73
N SER A 112 9.43 12.65 -7.00
CA SER A 112 10.69 12.20 -6.39
C SER A 112 11.48 11.20 -7.24
N THR A 113 10.90 10.72 -8.34
CA THR A 113 11.49 9.73 -9.27
C THR A 113 12.20 10.36 -10.47
N LEU A 114 12.16 11.68 -10.62
CA LEU A 114 13.03 12.43 -11.54
C LEU A 114 13.97 13.28 -10.68
N PRO A 115 15.31 13.10 -10.77
CA PRO A 115 16.24 14.11 -10.29
C PRO A 115 16.06 15.33 -11.21
N GLY A 116 15.11 16.19 -10.88
CA GLY A 116 14.91 17.48 -11.50
C GLY A 116 16.14 18.34 -11.24
N LEU A 117 17.07 18.33 -12.20
CA LEU A 117 17.98 19.45 -12.42
C LEU A 117 17.09 20.68 -12.64
N LEU A 118 17.14 21.58 -11.66
CA LEU A 118 16.49 22.88 -11.61
C LEU A 118 14.99 22.82 -11.28
N GLU A 119 14.64 23.11 -10.03
CA GLU A 119 13.57 24.06 -9.75
C GLU A 119 13.63 24.57 -8.29
N ASP A 120 13.36 25.86 -8.17
CA ASP A 120 13.63 26.72 -7.03
C ASP A 120 12.82 26.41 -5.78
N LYS A 121 13.43 26.72 -4.63
CA LYS A 121 12.79 26.77 -3.32
C LYS A 121 11.63 27.78 -3.31
N ALA A 122 10.40 27.33 -3.52
CA ALA A 122 9.22 28.12 -3.18
C ALA A 122 7.99 27.24 -2.86
N HIS A 123 7.65 27.20 -1.56
CA HIS A 123 6.31 26.96 -1.04
C HIS A 123 5.58 25.63 -1.35
N THR A 124 6.11 24.49 -0.89
CA THR A 124 5.23 23.38 -0.51
C THR A 124 4.63 23.68 0.86
N LYS A 125 3.38 24.18 0.88
CA LYS A 125 2.60 24.28 2.12
C LYS A 125 2.53 22.90 2.76
N LYS A 126 3.21 22.71 3.89
CA LYS A 126 3.01 21.55 4.76
C LYS A 126 1.52 21.54 5.13
N ASN A 127 0.78 20.54 4.68
CA ASN A 127 -0.55 20.28 5.22
C ASN A 127 -0.38 20.00 6.73
N GLU A 128 -0.81 20.94 7.56
CA GLU A 128 -0.75 20.88 9.04
C GLU A 128 -1.68 19.79 9.64
N ASN A 129 -2.41 19.05 8.79
CA ASN A 129 -3.14 17.84 9.14
C ASN A 129 -2.31 16.56 8.88
N SER A 130 -0.99 16.57 9.12
CA SER A 130 -0.20 15.33 9.12
C SER A 130 -0.51 14.54 10.38
N VAL A 131 -1.68 13.89 10.40
CA VAL A 131 -2.05 12.89 11.39
C VAL A 131 -0.90 11.90 11.47
N ASN A 132 -0.20 11.91 12.61
CA ASN A 132 0.92 11.05 13.00
C ASN A 132 1.34 10.03 11.93
N GLU A 133 2.24 10.43 11.03
CA GLU A 133 2.83 9.51 10.05
C GLU A 133 3.78 8.56 10.80
N VAL A 134 3.21 7.52 11.41
CA VAL A 134 3.90 6.32 11.88
C VAL A 134 4.58 5.66 10.67
N ARG A 135 5.81 6.07 10.41
CA ARG A 135 6.69 5.43 9.42
C ARG A 135 7.24 4.12 9.98
N GLY A 136 7.36 3.12 9.11
CA GLY A 136 7.95 1.82 9.42
C GLY A 136 7.52 0.74 8.43
N ILE A 137 7.93 -0.49 8.72
CA ILE A 137 7.58 -1.69 7.96
C ILE A 137 6.24 -2.21 8.48
N ILE A 138 5.25 -2.36 7.60
CA ILE A 138 3.97 -2.99 7.94
C ILE A 138 4.19 -4.50 8.04
N ASN A 139 4.13 -5.04 9.26
CA ASN A 139 4.40 -6.45 9.54
C ASN A 139 3.14 -7.32 9.54
N ASP A 140 1.98 -6.71 9.82
CA ASP A 140 0.71 -7.40 9.81
C ASP A 140 -0.45 -6.43 9.57
N ILE A 141 -1.54 -6.93 8.99
CA ILE A 141 -2.76 -6.17 8.75
C ILE A 141 -3.96 -7.03 9.15
N SER A 142 -4.76 -6.53 10.08
CA SER A 142 -6.01 -7.16 10.51
C SER A 142 -7.19 -6.25 10.20
N VAL A 143 -8.32 -6.84 9.83
CA VAL A 143 -9.54 -6.12 9.50
C VAL A 143 -10.70 -6.74 10.25
N PHE A 144 -11.56 -5.91 10.81
CA PHE A 144 -12.80 -6.36 11.43
C PHE A 144 -13.96 -5.44 11.06
N GLU A 145 -15.13 -6.02 10.81
CA GLU A 145 -16.35 -5.27 10.59
C GLU A 145 -16.93 -4.79 11.92
N ARG A 146 -17.52 -3.58 11.92
CA ARG A 146 -18.19 -3.02 13.08
C ARG A 146 -19.71 -2.97 12.89
N GLY A 147 -20.40 -3.15 14.01
CA GLY A 147 -21.85 -3.21 14.05
C GLY A 147 -22.42 -4.53 13.56
N GLU A 148 -23.73 -4.65 13.62
CA GLU A 148 -24.45 -5.82 13.13
C GLU A 148 -24.36 -5.87 11.60
N ARG A 149 -23.63 -6.86 11.05
CA ARG A 149 -23.39 -7.05 9.61
C ARG A 149 -22.66 -5.86 8.95
N GLY A 150 -21.71 -5.22 9.64
CA GLY A 150 -20.88 -4.16 9.04
C GLY A 150 -21.62 -2.84 8.79
N LYS A 151 -22.73 -2.58 9.50
CA LYS A 151 -23.49 -1.33 9.39
C LYS A 151 -22.68 -0.11 9.81
N ASP A 152 -21.80 -0.26 10.80
CA ASP A 152 -21.00 0.84 11.34
C ASP A 152 -19.68 1.04 10.57
N GLY A 153 -19.42 0.20 9.56
CA GLY A 153 -18.24 0.25 8.73
C GLY A 153 -17.20 -0.80 9.09
N VAL A 154 -15.95 -0.52 8.74
CA VAL A 154 -14.82 -1.45 8.84
C VAL A 154 -13.68 -0.80 9.59
N CYS A 155 -13.06 -1.55 10.50
CA CYS A 155 -11.87 -1.10 11.21
C CYS A 155 -10.65 -1.90 10.72
N ILE A 156 -9.58 -1.19 10.39
CA ILE A 156 -8.35 -1.71 9.83
C ILE A 156 -7.23 -1.42 10.82
N ILE A 157 -6.50 -2.45 11.22
CA ILE A 157 -5.36 -2.37 12.13
C ILE A 157 -4.10 -2.77 11.36
N ALA A 158 -3.10 -1.90 11.31
CA ALA A 158 -1.79 -2.18 10.73
C ALA A 158 -0.72 -2.19 11.83
N ALA A 159 -0.03 -3.32 12.00
CA ALA A 159 1.10 -3.44 12.91
C ALA A 159 2.37 -2.93 12.22
N VAL A 160 3.00 -1.90 12.77
CA VAL A 160 4.19 -1.25 12.19
C VAL A 160 5.40 -1.46 13.09
N GLY A 161 6.52 -1.81 12.47
CA GLY A 161 7.80 -2.00 13.17
C GLY A 161 8.97 -1.35 12.45
N LYS A 162 10.10 -1.25 13.15
CA LYS A 162 11.38 -0.79 12.58
C LYS A 162 12.07 -1.85 11.71
N GLN A 163 11.63 -3.10 11.77
CA GLN A 163 12.26 -4.29 11.18
C GLN A 163 11.20 -5.30 10.73
N ASN A 164 11.55 -6.18 9.79
CA ASN A 164 10.68 -7.24 9.28
C ASN A 164 10.37 -8.28 10.37
N ARG A 165 9.22 -8.95 10.24
CA ARG A 165 8.71 -9.95 11.19
C ARG A 165 9.65 -11.14 11.44
N LEU A 166 10.29 -11.66 10.38
CA LEU A 166 11.05 -12.92 10.43
C LEU A 166 12.57 -12.73 10.53
N GLY A 167 13.08 -11.50 10.44
CA GLY A 167 14.51 -11.26 10.39
C GLY A 167 14.85 -9.77 10.41
N ARG A 168 16.09 -9.48 10.79
CA ARG A 168 16.62 -8.10 10.85
C ARG A 168 17.39 -7.75 9.57
N TRP A 169 16.76 -7.97 8.41
CA TRP A 169 17.38 -7.73 7.10
C TRP A 169 17.46 -6.25 6.74
N GLN A 170 16.49 -5.46 7.20
CA GLN A 170 16.47 -4.01 7.01
C GLN A 170 16.01 -3.33 8.30
N LYS A 171 16.57 -2.15 8.57
CA LYS A 171 16.18 -1.31 9.71
C LYS A 171 15.79 0.06 9.19
N ILE A 172 14.51 0.40 9.34
CA ILE A 172 13.96 1.67 8.88
C ILE A 172 13.78 2.60 10.08
N ARG A 173 13.98 3.91 9.84
CA ARG A 173 13.63 4.94 10.82
C ARG A 173 12.12 4.98 10.97
N GLY A 174 11.62 4.52 12.11
CA GLY A 174 10.20 4.39 12.36
C GLY A 174 9.87 4.21 13.83
N LYS A 175 8.60 3.95 14.13
CA LYS A 175 8.13 3.59 15.48
C LYS A 175 7.63 2.14 15.47
N ASN A 176 7.78 1.46 16.59
CA ASN A 176 7.09 0.19 16.82
C ASN A 176 5.73 0.52 17.41
N GLY A 177 4.65 0.05 16.79
CA GLY A 177 3.29 0.32 17.24
C GLY A 177 2.24 -0.30 16.33
N ALA A 178 0.99 0.02 16.61
CA ALA A 178 -0.13 -0.31 15.74
C ALA A 178 -0.82 0.99 15.32
N ILE A 179 -1.33 1.01 14.10
CA ILE A 179 -2.16 2.09 13.58
C ILE A 179 -3.55 1.53 13.36
N VAL A 180 -4.56 2.27 13.83
CA VAL A 180 -5.97 1.87 13.75
C VAL A 180 -6.71 2.90 12.92
N PHE A 181 -7.40 2.44 11.88
CA PHE A 181 -8.21 3.26 10.99
C PHE A 181 -9.64 2.76 11.03
N GLU A 182 -10.58 3.69 11.13
CA GLU A 182 -12.00 3.40 11.05
C GLU A 182 -12.54 3.98 9.75
N VAL A 183 -13.08 3.12 8.90
CA VAL A 183 -13.69 3.48 7.62
C VAL A 183 -15.21 3.35 7.80
N PRO A 184 -15.93 4.47 8.01
CA PRO A 184 -17.38 4.44 8.13
C PRO A 184 -18.02 4.08 6.79
N ARG A 185 -19.16 3.40 6.84
CA ARG A 185 -19.95 3.13 5.64
C ARG A 185 -20.63 4.42 5.21
N LEU A 186 -20.43 4.83 3.96
CA LEU A 186 -21.20 5.94 3.40
C LEU A 186 -22.66 5.48 3.28
N GLN A 187 -23.57 6.09 4.05
CA GLN A 187 -24.99 5.89 3.83
C GLN A 187 -25.34 6.58 2.51
N LYS A 188 -25.92 5.84 1.57
CA LYS A 188 -26.56 6.47 0.41
C LYS A 188 -27.80 7.15 0.96
N ASP A 189 -27.83 8.48 0.95
CA ASP A 189 -29.08 9.20 1.11
C ASP A 189 -30.01 8.73 0.00
N GLU A 190 -31.04 7.97 0.36
CA GLU A 190 -32.17 7.73 -0.53
C GLU A 190 -32.75 9.10 -0.86
N LYS A 191 -32.52 9.59 -2.07
CA LYS A 191 -33.31 10.70 -2.59
C LYS A 191 -34.77 10.26 -2.49
N PRO A 192 -35.63 10.96 -1.74
CA PRO A 192 -37.05 10.65 -1.76
C PRO A 192 -37.49 10.74 -3.22
N GLY A 193 -38.13 9.67 -3.69
CA GLY A 193 -38.69 9.61 -5.04
C GLY A 193 -39.51 10.87 -5.26
N ALA A 194 -39.26 11.55 -6.38
CA ALA A 194 -40.24 12.48 -6.89
C ALA A 194 -41.48 11.63 -7.20
N ASP A 195 -42.50 11.80 -6.37
CA ASP A 195 -43.82 11.26 -6.59
C ASP A 195 -44.31 11.63 -8.00
N GLU A 196 -44.99 10.67 -8.61
CA GLU A 196 -45.66 10.78 -9.90
C GLU A 196 -46.59 12.00 -9.98
N ASP A 197 -46.61 12.64 -11.14
CA ASP A 197 -47.82 13.16 -11.80
C ASP A 197 -47.57 13.27 -13.32
#